data_AF-A0A3C0IBK0-F1
#
_entry.id   AF-A0A3C0IBK0-F1
#
_cell.length_a   1.000
_cell.length_b   1.000
_cell.length_c   1.000
_cell.angle_alpha   90.00
_cell.angle_beta   90.00
_cell.angle_gamma   90.00
#
_symmetry.space_group_name_H-M   'P 1'
#
loop_
_entity.id
_entity.type
_entity.pdbx_description
1 polymer ?
#
loop_
_entity_poly.entity_id
_entity_poly.type
_entity_poly.pdbx_seq_one_letter_code
_entity_poly.pdbx_strand_id
1 'polypeptide(L)'
;MKNPYSSLFLLVGSVWLNTHVFAQQNKPVAANEVPNTVREAYETESASTPKKWEMRTTKNGQVHYFAFFTDANFNVRLVIAQNGTKIRRVMVGQGGGAFNQDCQGKAAKQSAGAKIVAQEQVFVFASEKIFYRHIFEKDGKRKIVLTDDACNLVDDLDEED
;
A
#
# COMPACT_ATOMS: atom_id res chain seq x y z
N MET A 1 55.33 31.25 39.27
CA MET A 1 55.36 30.44 38.02
C MET A 1 54.59 29.14 38.24
N LYS A 2 53.37 28.99 37.68
CA LYS A 2 52.74 27.75 37.17
C LYS A 2 51.30 28.05 36.71
N ASN A 3 50.88 27.31 35.68
CA ASN A 3 49.92 27.64 34.61
C ASN A 3 48.45 27.99 34.94
N PRO A 4 47.77 28.68 33.98
CA PRO A 4 46.34 28.97 33.98
C PRO A 4 45.54 27.97 33.12
N TYR A 5 44.49 27.36 33.65
CA TYR A 5 43.42 26.75 32.84
C TYR A 5 42.12 26.80 33.64
N SER A 6 41.35 27.87 33.44
CA SER A 6 39.96 27.94 33.90
C SER A 6 39.07 27.72 32.69
N SER A 7 38.52 26.52 32.61
CA SER A 7 37.73 26.00 31.49
C SER A 7 36.53 26.86 31.16
N LEU A 8 36.44 27.24 29.89
CA LEU A 8 35.29 27.84 29.23
C LEU A 8 34.28 26.72 28.92
N PHE A 9 33.17 26.64 29.64
CA PHE A 9 32.07 25.74 29.30
C PHE A 9 31.18 26.40 28.25
N LEU A 10 31.24 25.91 27.00
CA LEU A 10 30.27 26.24 25.94
C LEU A 10 29.01 25.39 26.17
N LEU A 11 27.90 26.06 26.53
CA LEU A 11 26.55 25.50 26.50
C LEU A 11 26.14 25.29 25.03
N VAL A 12 26.34 24.08 24.53
CA VAL A 12 25.80 23.65 23.24
C VAL A 12 24.31 23.32 23.48
N GLY A 13 23.45 24.33 23.27
CA GLY A 13 22.01 24.16 23.33
C GLY A 13 21.55 23.15 22.29
N SER A 14 21.05 22.00 22.76
CA SER A 14 20.48 20.96 21.92
C SER A 14 19.24 21.50 21.21
N VAL A 15 19.31 21.66 19.88
CA VAL A 15 18.11 21.85 19.06
C VAL A 15 17.40 20.50 18.98
N TRP A 16 16.33 20.35 19.74
CA TRP A 16 15.43 19.21 19.61
C TRP A 16 14.64 19.37 18.30
N LEU A 17 15.11 18.77 17.21
CA LEU A 17 14.29 18.56 16.02
C LEU A 17 13.22 17.52 16.36
N ASN A 18 12.01 17.99 16.67
CA ASN A 18 10.81 17.16 16.71
C ASN A 18 10.41 16.79 15.27
N THR A 19 11.08 15.81 14.68
CA THR A 19 10.64 15.16 13.44
C THR A 19 9.40 14.32 13.74
N HIS A 20 8.23 14.96 13.68
CA HIS A 20 6.97 14.25 13.60
C HIS A 20 6.96 13.51 12.25
N VAL A 21 7.22 12.21 12.31
CA VAL A 21 6.94 11.31 11.19
C VAL A 21 5.42 11.30 11.04
N PHE A 22 4.90 12.15 10.15
CA PHE A 22 3.50 12.08 9.74
C PHE A 22 3.29 10.73 9.05
N ALA A 23 2.75 9.76 9.77
CA ALA A 23 2.21 8.57 9.16
C ALA A 23 1.20 9.03 8.11
N GLN A 24 1.47 8.77 6.83
CA GLN A 24 0.56 9.12 5.74
C GLN A 24 -0.73 8.32 5.90
N GLN A 25 -1.75 8.96 6.47
CA GLN A 25 -3.06 8.36 6.65
C GLN A 25 -3.93 8.65 5.42
N ASN A 26 -4.67 7.64 4.98
CA ASN A 26 -5.70 7.80 3.96
C ASN A 26 -6.79 8.75 4.50
N LYS A 27 -7.09 9.80 3.75
CA LYS A 27 -8.15 10.77 4.08
C LYS A 27 -9.43 10.37 3.35
N PRO A 28 -10.57 10.17 4.03
CA PRO A 28 -11.84 9.99 3.35
C PRO A 28 -12.21 11.26 2.57
N VAL A 29 -12.78 11.10 1.38
CA VAL A 29 -13.22 12.21 0.53
C VAL A 29 -14.63 11.94 0.00
N ALA A 30 -15.44 12.99 -0.12
CA ALA A 30 -16.77 12.87 -0.71
C ALA A 30 -16.66 12.73 -2.23
N ALA A 31 -17.63 12.06 -2.87
CA ALA A 31 -17.58 11.79 -4.31
C ALA A 31 -17.52 13.06 -5.18
N ASN A 32 -18.10 14.17 -4.73
CA ASN A 32 -18.06 15.47 -5.40
C ASN A 32 -16.73 16.22 -5.21
N GLU A 33 -15.88 15.79 -4.27
CA GLU A 33 -14.52 16.33 -4.07
C GLU A 33 -13.48 15.58 -4.92
N VAL A 34 -13.88 14.48 -5.57
CA VAL A 34 -13.01 13.69 -6.46
C VAL A 34 -12.94 14.38 -7.83
N PRO A 35 -11.74 14.64 -8.37
CA PRO A 35 -11.56 15.25 -9.69
C PRO A 35 -12.31 14.49 -10.79
N ASN A 36 -12.85 15.22 -11.77
CA ASN A 36 -13.60 14.62 -12.89
C ASN A 36 -12.76 13.56 -13.62
N THR A 37 -11.49 13.85 -13.88
CA THR A 37 -10.54 12.92 -14.50
C THR A 37 -10.44 11.58 -13.77
N VAL A 38 -10.50 11.59 -12.44
CA VAL A 38 -10.45 10.38 -11.60
C VAL A 38 -11.78 9.63 -11.65
N ARG A 39 -12.91 10.35 -11.63
CA ARG A 39 -14.25 9.74 -11.73
C ARG A 39 -14.47 9.09 -13.08
N GLU A 40 -14.10 9.77 -14.16
CA GLU A 40 -14.15 9.25 -15.52
C GLU A 40 -13.27 7.99 -15.66
N ALA A 41 -12.03 8.05 -15.15
CA ALA A 41 -11.15 6.88 -15.14
C ALA A 41 -11.75 5.69 -14.38
N TYR A 42 -12.43 5.93 -13.26
CA TYR A 42 -13.16 4.90 -12.52
C TYR A 42 -14.31 4.32 -13.35
N GLU A 43 -15.12 5.16 -13.98
CA GLU A 43 -16.28 4.75 -14.79
C GLU A 43 -15.87 3.89 -16.00
N THR A 44 -14.66 4.09 -16.55
CA THR A 44 -14.12 3.19 -17.59
C THR A 44 -13.73 1.80 -17.09
N GLU A 45 -13.47 1.65 -15.79
CA GLU A 45 -13.02 0.39 -15.19
C GLU A 45 -14.16 -0.38 -14.53
N SER A 46 -15.15 0.33 -13.99
CA SER A 46 -16.28 -0.30 -13.30
C SER A 46 -17.58 0.44 -13.56
N ALA A 47 -18.63 -0.33 -13.83
CA ALA A 47 -20.01 0.15 -13.87
C ALA A 47 -20.67 0.26 -12.49
N SER A 48 -19.97 -0.20 -11.42
CA SER A 48 -20.51 -0.13 -10.06
C SER A 48 -20.39 1.27 -9.49
N THR A 49 -21.18 1.58 -8.46
CA THR A 49 -20.97 2.81 -7.70
C THR A 49 -19.91 2.57 -6.60
N PRO A 50 -18.92 3.46 -6.44
CA PRO A 50 -17.99 3.39 -5.30
C PRO A 50 -18.76 3.47 -3.98
N LYS A 51 -18.47 2.53 -3.06
CA LYS A 51 -18.96 2.56 -1.68
C LYS A 51 -18.30 3.66 -0.87
N LYS A 52 -17.01 3.92 -1.13
CA LYS A 52 -16.24 5.00 -0.51
C LYS A 52 -15.09 5.43 -1.41
N TRP A 53 -14.64 6.67 -1.18
CA TRP A 53 -13.43 7.23 -1.74
C TRP A 53 -12.46 7.62 -0.62
N GLU A 54 -11.18 7.37 -0.86
CA GLU A 54 -10.09 7.88 -0.03
C GLU A 54 -9.06 8.58 -0.91
N MET A 55 -8.37 9.55 -0.35
CA MET A 55 -7.25 10.25 -0.98
C MET A 55 -6.01 10.04 -0.11
N ARG A 56 -4.86 9.81 -0.75
CA ARG A 56 -3.56 9.77 -0.09
C ARG A 56 -2.56 10.60 -0.88
N THR A 57 -1.73 11.35 -0.17
CA THR A 57 -0.51 11.92 -0.72
C THR A 57 0.63 10.95 -0.43
N THR A 58 1.31 10.48 -1.46
CA THR A 58 2.49 9.59 -1.38
C THR A 58 3.71 10.35 -0.87
N LYS A 59 4.80 9.64 -0.53
CA LYS A 59 6.06 10.25 -0.04
C LYS A 59 6.70 11.22 -1.04
N ASN A 60 6.53 10.96 -2.34
CA ASN A 60 7.02 11.84 -3.41
C ASN A 60 6.08 13.02 -3.70
N GLY A 61 5.00 13.19 -2.91
CA GLY A 61 4.06 14.31 -3.04
C GLY A 61 2.97 14.10 -4.09
N GLN A 62 2.90 12.93 -4.74
CA GLN A 62 1.82 12.61 -5.67
C GLN A 62 0.52 12.33 -4.93
N VAL A 63 -0.61 12.71 -5.53
CA VAL A 63 -1.95 12.46 -4.95
C VAL A 63 -2.59 11.28 -5.67
N HIS A 64 -2.93 10.26 -4.90
CA HIS A 64 -3.66 9.08 -5.34
C HIS A 64 -5.04 9.04 -4.72
N TYR A 65 -6.02 8.60 -5.50
CA TYR A 65 -7.39 8.34 -5.09
C TYR A 65 -7.66 6.83 -5.08
N PHE A 66 -8.39 6.38 -4.08
CA PHE A 66 -8.74 4.99 -3.85
C PHE A 66 -10.26 4.86 -3.91
N ALA A 67 -10.76 4.17 -4.92
CA ALA A 67 -12.18 3.84 -5.04
C ALA A 67 -12.41 2.42 -4.51
N PHE A 68 -13.34 2.26 -3.58
CA PHE A 68 -13.71 0.96 -3.02
C PHE A 68 -15.09 0.57 -3.48
N PHE A 69 -15.23 -0.60 -4.08
CA PHE A 69 -16.49 -1.11 -4.60
C PHE A 69 -16.53 -2.64 -4.48
N THR A 70 -17.65 -3.25 -4.87
CA THR A 70 -17.76 -4.70 -4.96
C THR A 70 -17.93 -5.06 -6.42
N ASP A 71 -17.14 -6.01 -6.89
CA ASP A 71 -17.27 -6.59 -8.22
C ASP A 71 -17.45 -8.10 -8.07
N ALA A 72 -18.58 -8.61 -8.57
CA ALA A 72 -19.08 -9.96 -8.29
C ALA A 72 -19.03 -10.29 -6.78
N ASN A 73 -18.08 -11.14 -6.38
CA ASN A 73 -17.89 -11.60 -4.99
C ASN A 73 -16.65 -11.02 -4.30
N PHE A 74 -16.00 -10.02 -4.90
CA PHE A 74 -14.76 -9.43 -4.39
C PHE A 74 -14.97 -8.00 -3.93
N ASN A 75 -14.35 -7.64 -2.81
CA ASN A 75 -14.16 -6.24 -2.45
C ASN A 75 -12.96 -5.73 -3.25
N VAL A 76 -13.20 -4.73 -4.09
CA VAL A 76 -12.19 -4.19 -4.99
C VAL A 76 -11.78 -2.80 -4.51
N ARG A 77 -10.47 -2.55 -4.51
CA ARG A 77 -9.85 -1.25 -4.33
C ARG A 77 -9.11 -0.88 -5.61
N LEU A 78 -9.61 0.14 -6.31
CA LEU A 78 -8.94 0.71 -7.49
C LEU A 78 -8.15 1.95 -7.07
N VAL A 79 -6.90 2.03 -7.50
CA VAL A 79 -5.99 3.15 -7.24
C VAL A 79 -5.79 3.95 -8.52
N ILE A 80 -6.08 5.24 -8.47
CA ILE A 80 -6.04 6.16 -9.61
C ILE A 80 -5.25 7.39 -9.21
N ALA A 81 -4.27 7.79 -10.02
CA ALA A 81 -3.57 9.06 -9.81
C ALA A 81 -4.50 10.25 -10.08
N GLN A 82 -4.17 11.42 -9.53
CA GLN A 82 -4.95 12.66 -9.72
C GLN A 82 -5.22 13.02 -11.20
N ASN A 83 -4.32 12.64 -12.11
CA ASN A 83 -4.45 12.86 -13.55
C ASN A 83 -5.39 11.85 -14.27
N GLY A 84 -5.99 10.90 -13.54
CA GLY A 84 -6.84 9.84 -14.11
C GLY A 84 -6.09 8.57 -14.52
N THR A 85 -4.76 8.51 -14.37
CA THR A 85 -4.01 7.28 -14.67
C THR A 85 -4.37 6.18 -13.65
N LYS A 86 -4.88 5.05 -14.15
CA LYS A 86 -5.12 3.85 -13.35
C LYS A 86 -3.78 3.21 -12.98
N ILE A 87 -3.53 3.02 -11.69
CA ILE A 87 -2.25 2.49 -11.18
C ILE A 87 -2.37 0.99 -10.93
N ARG A 88 -3.32 0.60 -10.07
CA ARG A 88 -3.55 -0.80 -9.74
C ARG A 88 -4.98 -1.07 -9.29
N ARG A 89 -5.42 -2.30 -9.49
CA ARG A 89 -6.69 -2.85 -9.01
C ARG A 89 -6.40 -3.98 -8.05
N VAL A 90 -6.85 -3.85 -6.82
CA VAL A 90 -6.65 -4.84 -5.75
C VAL A 90 -7.97 -5.50 -5.45
N MET A 91 -8.06 -6.81 -5.64
CA MET A 91 -9.22 -7.62 -5.32
C MET A 91 -8.96 -8.38 -4.02
N VAL A 92 -9.82 -8.13 -3.04
CA VAL A 92 -9.78 -8.72 -1.70
C VAL A 92 -11.01 -9.63 -1.56
N GLY A 93 -10.79 -10.93 -1.50
CA GLY A 93 -11.83 -11.92 -1.24
C GLY A 93 -12.00 -12.15 0.26
N GLN A 94 -13.22 -12.02 0.78
CA GLN A 94 -13.57 -12.60 2.07
C GLN A 94 -13.97 -14.05 1.84
N GLY A 95 -12.97 -14.95 1.89
CA GLY A 95 -13.20 -16.39 1.92
C GLY A 95 -12.85 -17.10 0.61
N GLY A 96 -11.90 -18.03 0.71
CA GLY A 96 -11.96 -19.38 0.13
C GLY A 96 -12.16 -19.59 -1.37
N GLY A 97 -12.38 -18.57 -2.19
CA GLY A 97 -12.22 -18.70 -3.65
C GLY A 97 -10.79 -19.15 -3.92
N ALA A 98 -10.60 -20.08 -4.86
CA ALA A 98 -9.35 -20.76 -5.15
C ALA A 98 -8.23 -19.79 -5.55
N PHE A 99 -7.71 -19.05 -4.58
CA PHE A 99 -6.47 -18.34 -4.70
C PHE A 99 -5.39 -19.39 -4.95
N ASN A 100 -4.57 -19.15 -5.97
CA ASN A 100 -3.62 -20.13 -6.49
C ASN A 100 -2.84 -20.81 -5.35
N GLN A 101 -3.24 -22.04 -4.99
CA GLN A 101 -2.71 -22.78 -3.86
C GLN A 101 -1.22 -23.09 -4.07
N ASP A 102 -0.79 -23.19 -5.33
CA ASP A 102 0.61 -23.39 -5.69
C ASP A 102 1.45 -22.15 -5.33
N CYS A 103 0.90 -20.95 -5.56
CA CYS A 103 1.54 -19.70 -5.15
C CYS A 103 1.60 -19.57 -3.62
N GLN A 104 0.54 -19.98 -2.91
CA GLN A 104 0.54 -19.98 -1.46
C GLN A 104 1.64 -20.89 -0.88
N GLY A 105 1.83 -22.09 -1.45
CA GLY A 105 2.86 -23.02 -1.01
C GLY A 105 4.28 -22.47 -1.15
N LYS A 106 4.57 -21.79 -2.27
CA LYS A 106 5.87 -21.12 -2.49
C LYS A 106 6.04 -19.92 -1.55
N ALA A 107 5.00 -19.11 -1.36
CA ALA A 107 5.03 -17.97 -0.44
C ALA A 107 5.17 -18.38 1.02
N ALA A 108 4.53 -19.48 1.45
CA ALA A 108 4.60 -20.00 2.81
C ALA A 108 6.01 -20.49 3.18
N LYS A 109 6.77 -21.04 2.22
CA LYS A 109 8.19 -21.38 2.45
C LYS A 109 9.03 -20.15 2.82
N GLN A 110 8.65 -18.97 2.34
CA GLN A 110 9.31 -17.70 2.68
C GLN A 110 8.84 -17.10 4.01
N SER A 111 7.73 -17.58 4.57
CA SER A 111 7.11 -16.97 5.76
C SER A 111 7.60 -17.55 7.08
N ALA A 112 8.55 -18.49 7.06
CA ALA A 112 9.15 -19.12 8.26
C ALA A 112 8.11 -19.66 9.27
N GLY A 113 7.06 -20.29 8.74
CA GLY A 113 5.96 -20.87 9.51
C GLY A 113 4.91 -19.87 10.00
N ALA A 114 4.91 -18.64 9.48
CA ALA A 114 3.86 -17.66 9.76
C ALA A 114 2.52 -18.08 9.12
N LYS A 115 1.41 -17.78 9.81
CA LYS A 115 0.07 -18.10 9.33
C LYS A 115 -0.35 -17.08 8.27
N ILE A 116 -0.96 -17.54 7.17
CA ILE A 116 -1.59 -16.62 6.22
C ILE A 116 -2.84 -16.01 6.85
N VAL A 117 -2.91 -14.67 6.86
CA VAL A 117 -4.03 -13.92 7.44
C VAL A 117 -4.87 -13.22 6.37
N ALA A 118 -4.29 -12.95 5.20
CA ALA A 118 -5.02 -12.43 4.06
C ALA A 118 -4.29 -12.77 2.76
N GLN A 119 -5.06 -12.81 1.67
CA GLN A 119 -4.52 -12.86 0.32
C GLN A 119 -5.27 -11.87 -0.57
N GLU A 120 -4.52 -11.12 -1.36
CA GLU A 120 -5.04 -10.13 -2.30
C GLU A 120 -4.54 -10.46 -3.71
N GLN A 121 -5.38 -10.27 -4.73
CA GLN A 121 -4.93 -10.26 -6.11
C GLN A 121 -4.74 -8.80 -6.55
N VAL A 122 -3.56 -8.48 -7.05
CA VAL A 122 -3.16 -7.12 -7.43
C VAL A 122 -2.89 -7.11 -8.94
N PHE A 123 -3.75 -6.44 -9.69
CA PHE A 123 -3.50 -6.14 -11.09
C PHE A 123 -2.82 -4.78 -11.21
N VAL A 124 -1.66 -4.71 -11.85
CA VAL A 124 -0.92 -3.47 -12.11
C VAL A 124 -1.14 -3.08 -13.56
N PHE A 125 -1.77 -1.93 -13.79
CA PHE A 125 -2.17 -1.50 -15.13
C PHE A 125 -0.96 -1.22 -16.03
N ALA A 126 0.08 -0.56 -15.49
CA ALA A 126 1.25 -0.17 -16.27
C ALA A 126 2.01 -1.36 -16.87
N SER A 127 1.99 -2.52 -16.19
CA SER A 127 2.65 -3.74 -16.66
C SER A 127 1.69 -4.78 -17.21
N GLU A 128 0.38 -4.54 -17.12
CA GLU A 128 -0.69 -5.51 -17.43
C GLU A 128 -0.49 -6.89 -16.75
N LYS A 129 0.06 -6.88 -15.52
CA LYS A 129 0.41 -8.10 -14.79
C LYS A 129 -0.45 -8.29 -13.56
N ILE A 130 -0.69 -9.56 -13.24
CA ILE A 130 -1.35 -9.99 -12.01
C ILE A 130 -0.28 -10.46 -11.04
N PHE A 131 -0.38 -9.95 -9.82
CA PHE A 131 0.41 -10.38 -8.68
C PHE A 131 -0.53 -10.88 -7.58
N TYR A 132 -0.02 -11.76 -6.73
CA TYR A 132 -0.69 -12.21 -5.53
C TYR A 132 0.09 -11.73 -4.33
N ARG A 133 -0.59 -10.94 -3.49
CA ARG A 133 -0.05 -10.43 -2.24
C ARG A 133 -0.53 -11.34 -1.10
N HIS A 134 0.41 -12.07 -0.52
CA HIS A 134 0.19 -12.98 0.59
C HIS A 134 0.63 -12.29 1.88
N ILE A 135 -0.31 -12.07 2.79
CA ILE A 135 -0.04 -11.43 4.08
C ILE A 135 0.01 -12.52 5.14
N PHE A 136 1.18 -12.68 5.72
CA PHE A 136 1.45 -13.63 6.80
C PHE A 136 1.58 -12.89 8.13
N GLU A 137 1.19 -13.54 9.22
CA GLU A 137 1.36 -13.02 10.57
C GLU A 137 2.03 -14.05 11.48
N LYS A 138 3.00 -13.58 12.27
CA LYS A 138 3.69 -14.35 13.31
C LYS A 138 4.09 -13.41 14.44
N ASP A 139 3.71 -13.75 15.67
CA ASP A 139 4.03 -12.97 16.86
C ASP A 139 3.58 -11.49 16.76
N GLY A 140 2.41 -11.25 16.15
CA GLY A 140 1.86 -9.91 15.91
C GLY A 140 2.56 -9.10 14.82
N LYS A 141 3.59 -9.64 14.16
CA LYS A 141 4.27 -9.01 13.03
C LYS A 141 3.71 -9.54 11.72
N ARG A 142 3.46 -8.63 10.78
CA ARG A 142 3.02 -8.97 9.43
C ARG A 142 4.20 -9.03 8.47
N LYS A 143 4.22 -10.06 7.63
CA LYS A 143 5.14 -10.20 6.49
C LYS A 143 4.32 -10.29 5.22
N ILE A 144 4.68 -9.51 4.22
CA ILE A 144 4.07 -9.57 2.90
C ILE A 144 5.01 -10.36 2.00
N VAL A 145 4.44 -11.24 1.19
CA VAL A 145 5.16 -11.94 0.12
C VAL A 145 4.36 -11.74 -1.15
N LEU A 146 5.04 -11.33 -2.22
CA LEU A 146 4.44 -11.13 -3.52
C LEU A 146 4.87 -12.25 -4.47
N THR A 147 3.91 -12.74 -5.25
CA THR A 147 4.17 -13.70 -6.32
C THR A 147 3.52 -13.26 -7.62
N ASP A 148 4.13 -13.55 -8.77
CA ASP A 148 3.48 -13.41 -10.08
C ASP A 148 2.47 -14.55 -10.33
N ASP A 149 1.90 -14.58 -11.54
CA ASP A 149 0.98 -15.62 -12.01
C ASP A 149 1.62 -17.00 -12.18
N ALA A 150 2.92 -17.05 -12.46
CA ALA A 150 3.75 -18.25 -12.45
C ALA A 150 4.25 -18.66 -11.05
N CYS A 151 3.79 -17.94 -10.02
CA CYS A 151 4.18 -18.12 -8.62
C CYS A 151 5.68 -17.94 -8.35
N ASN A 152 6.39 -17.17 -9.17
CA ASN A 152 7.74 -16.72 -8.85
C ASN A 152 7.66 -15.62 -7.79
N LEU A 153 8.63 -15.61 -6.89
CA LEU A 153 8.76 -14.52 -5.93
C LEU A 153 9.09 -13.24 -6.68
N VAL A 154 8.40 -12.18 -6.33
CA VAL A 154 8.66 -10.84 -6.86
C VAL A 154 9.20 -10.04 -5.69
N ASP A 155 10.42 -9.54 -5.85
CA ASP A 155 10.99 -8.58 -4.92
C ASP A 155 10.17 -7.30 -5.07
N ASP A 156 9.38 -7.02 -4.04
CA ASP A 156 8.52 -5.85 -3.83
C ASP A 156 7.89 -5.22 -5.09
N LEU A 157 6.57 -5.29 -5.20
CA LEU A 157 5.83 -4.28 -5.96
C LEU A 157 6.08 -2.98 -5.22
N ASP A 158 7.04 -2.18 -5.69
CA ASP A 158 7.49 -0.93 -5.08
C ASP A 158 6.45 -0.44 -4.07
N GLU A 159 6.64 -0.81 -2.79
CA GLU A 159 5.86 -0.22 -1.70
C GLU A 159 6.38 1.23 -1.49
N GLU A 160 6.70 1.94 -2.57
CA GLU A 160 6.81 3.38 -2.64
C GLU A 160 5.39 4.00 -2.52
N ASP A 161 4.72 3.63 -1.43
CA ASP A 161 3.62 4.37 -0.81
C ASP A 161 4.05 4.73 0.62
#